data_AF-A0A1E9AED1-F1
#
_entry.id   AF-A0A1E9AED1-F1
#
_cell.length_a   1.000
_cell.length_b   1.000
_cell.length_c   1.000
_cell.angle_alpha   90.00
_cell.angle_beta   90.00
_cell.angle_gamma   90.00
#
_symmetry.space_group_name_H-M   'P 1'
#
loop_
_entity.id
_entity.type
_entity.pdbx_description
1 polymer ?
#
loop_
_entity_poly.entity_id
_entity_poly.type
_entity_poly.pdbx_seq_one_letter_code
_entity_poly.pdbx_strand_id
1 'polypeptide(L)' 'MKTVSVRLNAEEERAFTAYADLMGEPLSTLFKKLMEEKLEDEFDMKVAEDFLEREARGEVEYITHEELMKELDF' A
#
# COMPACT_ATOMS: atom_id res chain seq x y z
N MET A 1 -0.06 -23.23 -3.01
CA MET A 1 -1.07 -22.18 -3.22
C MET A 1 -1.96 -22.14 -1.98
N LYS A 2 -2.18 -20.96 -1.38
CA LYS A 2 -3.14 -20.80 -0.28
C LYS A 2 -4.42 -20.15 -0.83
N THR A 3 -5.58 -20.57 -0.36
CA THR A 3 -6.88 -20.03 -0.79
C THR A 3 -7.52 -19.29 0.37
N VAL A 4 -8.12 -18.14 0.07
CA VAL A 4 -8.95 -17.37 1.00
C VAL A 4 -10.39 -17.48 0.52
N SER A 5 -11.31 -17.81 1.42
CA SER A 5 -12.74 -17.85 1.15
C SER A 5 -13.43 -16.72 1.91
N VAL A 6 -14.03 -15.79 1.19
CA VAL A 6 -14.79 -14.67 1.74
C VAL A 6 -16.26 -14.90 1.40
N ARG A 7 -17.13 -14.88 2.41
CA ARG A 7 -18.58 -14.96 2.20
C ARG A 7 -19.09 -13.57 1.87
N LEU A 8 -19.83 -13.45 0.77
CA LEU A 8 -20.51 -12.23 0.38
C LEU A 8 -22.00 -12.36 0.64
N ASN A 9 -22.65 -11.23 0.95
CA ASN A 9 -24.09 -11.10 0.84
C ASN A 9 -24.50 -10.82 -0.62
N ALA A 10 -25.81 -10.84 -0.89
CA ALA A 10 -26.32 -10.71 -2.25
C ALA A 10 -26.07 -9.33 -2.90
N GLU A 11 -25.91 -8.28 -2.10
CA GLU A 11 -25.60 -6.93 -2.59
C GLU A 11 -24.11 -6.80 -2.91
N GLU A 12 -23.24 -7.28 -2.02
CA GLU A 12 -21.79 -7.34 -2.22
C GLU A 12 -21.45 -8.15 -3.46
N GLU A 13 -22.01 -9.36 -3.61
CA GLU A 13 -21.78 -10.22 -4.77
C GLU A 13 -22.14 -9.51 -6.08
N ARG A 14 -23.30 -8.83 -6.10
CA ARG A 14 -23.74 -8.08 -7.28
C ARG A 14 -22.81 -6.92 -7.59
N ALA A 15 -22.49 -6.09 -6.60
CA ALA A 15 -21.67 -4.90 -6.77
C ALA A 15 -20.23 -5.26 -7.18
N PHE A 16 -19.62 -6.23 -6.50
CA PHE A 16 -18.25 -6.65 -6.73
C PHE A 16 -18.07 -7.35 -8.07
N THR A 17 -19.04 -8.18 -8.47
CA THR A 17 -19.02 -8.82 -9.80
C THR A 17 -19.18 -7.79 -10.91
N ALA A 18 -20.13 -6.85 -10.77
CA ALA A 18 -20.32 -5.80 -11.77
C ALA A 18 -19.08 -4.90 -11.92
N TYR A 19 -18.39 -4.61 -10.81
CA TYR A 19 -17.12 -3.89 -10.83
C TYR A 19 -16.01 -4.70 -11.51
N ALA A 20 -15.90 -6.00 -11.21
CA ALA A 20 -14.94 -6.88 -11.86
C ALA A 20 -15.14 -6.95 -13.38
N ASP A 21 -16.39 -7.07 -13.83
CA ASP A 21 -16.76 -7.06 -15.24
C ASP A 21 -16.41 -5.73 -15.92
N LEU A 22 -16.68 -4.60 -15.26
CA LEU A 22 -16.33 -3.27 -15.75
C LEU A 22 -14.81 -3.10 -15.92
N MET A 23 -14.04 -3.60 -14.96
CA MET A 23 -12.57 -3.52 -14.97
C MET A 23 -11.91 -4.57 -15.88
N GLY A 24 -12.67 -5.58 -16.32
CA GLY A 24 -12.14 -6.70 -17.10
C GLY A 24 -11.15 -7.57 -16.33
N GLU A 25 -11.23 -7.58 -14.99
CA GLU A 25 -10.30 -8.29 -14.11
C GLU A 25 -11.02 -9.26 -13.16
N PRO A 26 -10.43 -10.43 -12.85
CA PRO A 26 -11.01 -11.33 -11.86
C PRO A 26 -11.12 -10.67 -10.48
N LEU A 27 -12.21 -10.95 -9.78
CA LEU A 27 -12.47 -10.38 -8.45
C LEU A 27 -11.33 -10.66 -7.45
N SER A 28 -10.68 -11.82 -7.55
CA SER A 28 -9.52 -12.17 -6.72
C SER A 28 -8.29 -11.29 -6.99
N THR A 29 -8.12 -10.79 -8.22
CA THR A 29 -7.05 -9.84 -8.55
C THR A 29 -7.36 -8.48 -7.95
N LEU A 30 -8.58 -8.00 -8.10
CA LEU A 30 -9.02 -6.72 -7.54
C LEU A 30 -8.94 -6.72 -6.01
N PHE A 31 -9.35 -7.81 -5.34
CA PHE A 31 -9.19 -7.92 -3.89
C PHE A 31 -7.74 -7.88 -3.43
N LYS A 32 -6.81 -8.50 -4.17
CA LYS A 32 -5.38 -8.43 -3.83
C LYS A 32 -4.85 -7.01 -3.98
N LYS A 33 -5.19 -6.32 -5.07
CA LYS A 33 -4.78 -4.92 -5.31
C LYS A 33 -5.27 -4.01 -4.18
N LEU A 34 -6.56 -4.08 -3.85
CA LEU A 34 -7.13 -3.29 -2.75
C LEU A 34 -6.47 -3.59 -1.40
N MET A 35 -6.11 -4.86 -1.16
CA MET A 35 -5.40 -5.25 0.06
C MET A 35 -3.96 -4.74 0.06
N GLU A 36 -3.26 -4.81 -1.07
CA GLU A 36 -1.90 -4.28 -1.25
C GLU A 36 -1.89 -2.76 -1.02
N GLU A 37 -2.79 -2.02 -1.67
CA GLU A 37 -2.95 -0.56 -1.53
C GLU A 37 -3.18 -0.17 -0.06
N LYS A 38 -4.10 -0.86 0.64
CA LYS A 38 -4.36 -0.57 2.06
C LYS A 38 -3.16 -0.88 2.96
N LEU A 39 -2.43 -1.96 2.69
CA LEU A 39 -1.25 -2.32 3.46
C LEU A 39 -0.11 -1.33 3.22
N GLU A 40 0.06 -0.85 1.98
CA GLU A 40 1.02 0.18 1.60
C GLU A 40 0.69 1.50 2.32
N ASP A 41 -0.56 1.97 2.25
CA ASP A 41 -1.00 3.19 2.94
C ASP A 41 -0.73 3.13 4.45
N GLU A 42 -1.04 1.99 5.09
CA GLU A 42 -0.80 1.80 6.53
C GLU A 42 0.69 1.74 6.86
N PHE A 43 1.49 1.10 6.01
CA PHE A 43 2.93 1.01 6.20
C PHE A 43 3.61 2.37 6.01
N ASP A 44 3.30 3.09 4.93
CA ASP A 44 3.85 4.40 4.63
C ASP A 44 3.51 5.41 5.73
N MET A 45 2.27 5.39 6.24
CA MET A 45 1.90 6.22 7.37
C MET A 45 2.75 5.91 8.61
N LYS A 46 2.98 4.62 8.90
CA LYS A 46 3.81 4.21 10.04
C LYS A 46 5.27 4.62 9.88
N VAL A 47 5.82 4.53 8.67
CA VAL A 47 7.19 4.99 8.38
C VAL A 47 7.31 6.49 8.57
N ALA A 48 6.33 7.27 8.09
CA ALA A 48 6.30 8.71 8.26
C ALA A 48 6.19 9.11 9.74
N GLU A 49 5.31 8.46 10.51
CA GLU A 49 5.18 8.66 11.96
C GLU A 49 6.50 8.38 12.70
N ASP A 50 7.16 7.24 12.42
CA ASP A 50 8.47 6.91 13.01
C ASP A 50 9.54 7.96 12.71
N PHE A 51 9.61 8.42 11.45
CA PHE A 51 10.54 9.48 11.06
C PHE A 51 10.30 10.75 11.86
N LEU A 52 9.05 11.23 11.95
CA LEU A 52 8.71 12.46 12.67
C LEU A 52 8.99 12.35 14.17
N GLU A 53 8.72 11.19 14.78
CA GLU A 53 9.05 10.95 16.19
C GLU A 53 10.56 11.00 16.44
N ARG A 54 11.35 10.36 15.59
CA ARG A 54 12.82 10.39 15.67
C ARG A 54 13.37 11.78 15.41
N GLU A 55 12.81 12.51 14.45
CA GLU A 55 13.17 13.88 14.13
C GLU A 55 12.96 14.80 15.35
N ALA A 56 11.79 14.68 16.02
CA ALA A 56 11.49 15.44 17.23
C ALA A 56 12.46 15.12 18.40
N ARG A 57 13.03 13.91 18.44
CA ARG A 57 14.07 13.51 19.40
C ARG A 57 15.50 13.89 18.97
N GLY A 58 15.68 14.43 17.76
CA GLY A 58 17.01 14.72 17.19
C GLY A 58 17.79 13.47 16.79
N GLU A 59 17.10 12.38 16.47
CA GLU A 59 17.67 11.06 16.13
C GLU A 59 17.68 10.79 14.60
N VAL A 60 17.61 11.84 13.80
CA VAL A 60 17.66 11.78 12.34
C VAL A 60 18.87 12.54 11.82
N GLU A 61 19.43 12.06 10.72
CA GLU A 61 20.51 12.69 9.99
C GLU A 61 19.99 13.12 8.62
N TYR A 62 20.41 14.31 8.17
CA TYR A 62 20.08 14.80 6.83
C TYR A 62 21.35 14.83 6.00
N ILE A 63 21.22 14.44 4.76
CA ILE A 63 22.25 14.62 3.73
C ILE A 63 21.81 15.72 2.77
N THR A 64 22.78 16.43 2.22
CA THR A 64 22.57 17.41 1.16
C THR A 64 22.20 16.72 -0.15
N HIS A 65 21.65 17.48 -1.09
CA HIS A 65 21.38 16.97 -2.44
C HIS A 65 22.65 16.42 -3.12
N GLU A 66 23.79 17.10 -2.96
CA GLU A 66 25.08 16.66 -3.53
C GLU A 66 25.54 15.31 -2.97
N GLU A 67 25.40 15.12 -1.65
CA GLU A 67 25.71 13.86 -0.98
C GLU A 67 24.78 12.73 -1.45
N LEU A 68 23.47 12.99 -1.54
CA LEU A 68 22.51 12.02 -2.05
C LEU A 68 22.84 11.58 -3.49
N MET A 69 23.13 12.52 -4.39
CA MET A 69 23.47 12.21 -5.79
C MET A 69 24.73 11.35 -5.88
N LYS A 70 25.73 11.66 -5.03
CA LYS A 70 26.96 10.86 -4.93
C LYS A 70 26.70 9.44 -4.41
N GLU A 71 25.79 9.25 -3.46
CA GLU A 71 25.41 7.91 -2.97
C GLU A 71 24.65 7.08 -4.02
N LEU A 72 23.88 7.73 -4.89
CA LEU A 72 23.10 7.09 -5.93
C LEU A 72 23.87 6.90 -7.26
N ASP A 73 25.18 7.17 -7.28
CA ASP A 73 26.07 7.08 -8.45
C ASP A 73 25.60 7.93 -9.67
N PHE A 74 25.05 9.13 -9.42
CA PHE A 74 24.69 10.12 -10.44
C PHE A 74 25.71 11.25 -10.62
#